data_AF-A0A2M9D9A6-F1
#
_entry.id   AF-A0A2M9D9A6-F1
#
_cell.length_a   1.000
_cell.length_b   1.000
_cell.length_c   1.000
_cell.angle_alpha   90.00
_cell.angle_beta   90.00
_cell.angle_gamma   90.00
#
_symmetry.space_group_name_H-M   'P 1'
#
loop_
_entity.id
_entity.type
_entity.pdbx_description
1 polymer ?
#
loop_
_entity_poly.entity_id
_entity_poly.type
_entity_poly.pdbx_seq_one_letter_code
_entity_poly.pdbx_strand_id
1 'polypeptide(L)'
;MYSRSDGTEVAPAETLALWAPVAYETLKEVAHRYNNTITYKKLALLLQSRTGIKTDQLIKHWIGDVLEIAAQRAADAEEPPLTSLCIRADGSMGPGYERAPRFGAESTASDVDDMAAEHRLLCYKRYAKDLPEDGGQPTLTPQVTVRRRKSLVPNADAVWLEDLIEHGRLSVNDHVPFSTHVQVAKLFGHDFKGHQRATIRLDESIEVWFPKMYENKDWANSLSDMGDTITMVPVLGGEYADVMESKQLREYVFTFGHMKSRPGPNYYAFLGVFKGESEFSDNTKWVYRRVADTIYFDGNGWCSFEPTIVRGVLNDQIAEAADADPKLTSAIQKDFDLGVFRVEDQTGTTKIRGSAQRVFSKAVKANYGGECAVTGISTREFLVASHIVPWSDDENIRTDPSNGICLSTFVDRAFDAGFLEIRPNARTSVRWDKVKSDPILKAELRKIDDVELAKPASSPPDPAKLNRRIELGY
;
A
#
# COMPACT_ATOMS: atom_id res chain seq x y z
N MET A 1 25.97 -18.76 14.33
CA MET A 1 26.11 -19.88 13.37
C MET A 1 25.36 -19.52 12.09
N TYR A 2 25.69 -20.11 10.93
CA TYR A 2 24.89 -19.96 9.70
C TYR A 2 24.36 -21.33 9.31
N SER A 3 23.06 -21.45 9.03
CA SER A 3 22.46 -22.75 8.72
C SER A 3 21.30 -22.65 7.74
N ARG A 4 21.07 -23.68 6.94
CA ARG A 4 19.87 -23.76 6.08
C ARG A 4 18.65 -24.21 6.87
N SER A 5 17.48 -24.16 6.23
CA SER A 5 16.19 -24.59 6.79
C SER A 5 16.15 -26.04 7.27
N ASP A 6 16.97 -26.91 6.70
CA ASP A 6 17.12 -28.32 7.07
C ASP A 6 18.11 -28.56 8.22
N GLY A 7 18.70 -27.49 8.78
CA GLY A 7 19.67 -27.55 9.87
C GLY A 7 21.12 -27.74 9.41
N THR A 8 21.40 -27.83 8.11
CA THR A 8 22.78 -27.93 7.62
C THR A 8 23.56 -26.65 7.87
N GLU A 9 24.74 -26.76 8.50
CA GLU A 9 25.63 -25.63 8.71
C GLU A 9 26.26 -25.16 7.39
N VAL A 10 26.37 -23.84 7.23
CA VAL A 10 26.98 -23.21 6.06
C VAL A 10 28.19 -22.39 6.51
N ALA A 11 29.29 -22.49 5.77
CA ALA A 11 30.48 -21.71 6.10
C ALA A 11 30.21 -20.20 5.98
N PRO A 12 30.84 -19.34 6.83
CA PRO A 12 30.66 -17.89 6.74
C PRO A 12 30.96 -17.32 5.35
N ALA A 13 32.07 -17.73 4.72
CA ALA A 13 32.45 -17.25 3.39
C ALA A 13 31.44 -17.65 2.30
N GLU A 14 30.92 -18.88 2.36
CA GLU A 14 29.87 -19.35 1.46
C GLU A 14 28.56 -18.57 1.66
N THR A 15 28.21 -18.30 2.91
CA THR A 15 27.01 -17.50 3.24
C THR A 15 27.11 -16.10 2.66
N LEU A 16 28.26 -15.43 2.82
CA LEU A 16 28.49 -14.11 2.24
C LEU A 16 28.40 -14.12 0.71
N ALA A 17 28.99 -15.14 0.06
CA ALA A 17 28.92 -15.31 -1.39
C ALA A 17 27.49 -15.54 -1.92
N LEU A 18 26.62 -16.16 -1.11
CA LEU A 18 25.21 -16.38 -1.45
C LEU A 18 24.31 -15.17 -1.12
N TRP A 19 24.62 -14.44 -0.05
CA TRP A 19 23.86 -13.25 0.36
C TRP A 19 24.17 -12.02 -0.49
N ALA A 20 25.42 -11.81 -0.89
CA ALA A 20 25.82 -10.60 -1.60
C ALA A 20 25.09 -10.38 -2.95
N PRO A 21 24.89 -11.41 -3.82
CA PRO A 21 24.09 -11.24 -5.04
C PRO A 21 22.64 -10.86 -4.75
N VAL A 22 22.03 -11.45 -3.72
CA VAL A 22 20.66 -11.12 -3.32
C VAL A 22 20.57 -9.71 -2.74
N ALA A 23 21.59 -9.27 -1.99
CA ALA A 23 21.68 -7.91 -1.49
C ALA A 23 21.76 -6.90 -2.64
N TYR A 24 22.65 -7.16 -3.61
CA TYR A 24 22.81 -6.35 -4.81
C TYR A 24 21.48 -6.18 -5.56
N GLU A 25 20.77 -7.28 -5.88
CA GLU A 25 19.48 -7.20 -6.56
C GLU A 25 18.40 -6.51 -5.72
N THR A 26 18.37 -6.76 -4.40
CA THR A 26 17.43 -6.09 -3.49
C THR A 26 17.64 -4.57 -3.46
N LEU A 27 18.89 -4.09 -3.49
CA LEU A 27 19.18 -2.66 -3.52
C LEU A 27 18.76 -2.03 -4.85
N LYS A 28 18.89 -2.73 -5.97
CA LYS A 28 18.34 -2.29 -7.27
C LYS A 28 16.81 -2.22 -7.24
N GLU A 29 16.16 -3.22 -6.64
CA GLU A 29 14.71 -3.20 -6.43
C GLU A 29 14.27 -1.97 -5.60
N VAL A 30 15.01 -1.63 -4.55
CA VAL A 30 14.76 -0.43 -3.74
C VAL A 30 14.90 0.84 -4.58
N ALA A 31 15.92 0.91 -5.45
CA ALA A 31 16.18 2.03 -6.34
C ALA A 31 15.09 2.26 -7.41
N HIS A 32 14.19 1.29 -7.64
CA HIS A 32 13.07 1.46 -8.59
C HIS A 32 12.03 2.50 -8.15
N ARG A 33 12.10 2.97 -6.90
CA ARG A 33 11.21 4.00 -6.38
C ARG A 33 12.02 5.19 -5.86
N TYR A 34 11.72 6.40 -6.33
CA TYR A 34 12.40 7.62 -5.93
C TYR A 34 12.28 7.84 -4.41
N ASN A 35 13.37 8.29 -3.79
CA ASN A 35 13.53 8.48 -2.33
C ASN A 35 13.32 7.26 -1.43
N ASN A 36 13.20 6.06 -2.01
CA ASN A 36 13.03 4.84 -1.24
C ASN A 36 14.35 4.31 -0.67
N THR A 37 14.32 3.79 0.56
CA THR A 37 15.49 3.25 1.26
C THR A 37 15.14 1.96 1.99
N ILE A 38 16.15 1.17 2.35
CA ILE A 38 15.99 -0.06 3.14
C ILE A 38 16.87 -0.04 4.38
N THR A 39 16.33 -0.50 5.51
CA THR A 39 17.12 -0.61 6.75
C THR A 39 17.95 -1.89 6.76
N TYR A 40 19.06 -1.88 7.51
CA TYR A 40 19.87 -3.08 7.75
C TYR A 40 19.05 -4.27 8.24
N LYS A 41 18.06 -4.00 9.12
CA LYS A 41 17.16 -5.04 9.63
C LYS A 41 16.29 -5.63 8.53
N LYS A 42 15.68 -4.79 7.68
CA LYS A 42 14.81 -5.27 6.60
C LYS A 42 15.61 -6.02 5.54
N LEU A 43 16.78 -5.51 5.15
CA LEU A 43 17.67 -6.20 4.23
C LEU A 43 18.10 -7.56 4.79
N ALA A 44 18.56 -7.61 6.05
CA ALA A 44 18.96 -8.85 6.71
C ALA A 44 17.86 -9.92 6.73
N LEU A 45 16.61 -9.53 6.96
CA LEU A 45 15.47 -10.45 6.92
C LEU A 45 15.20 -10.96 5.49
N LEU A 46 15.30 -10.09 4.48
CA LEU A 46 15.13 -10.48 3.08
C LEU A 46 16.22 -11.44 2.62
N LEU A 47 17.48 -11.21 3.00
CA LEU A 47 18.59 -12.10 2.65
C LEU A 47 18.37 -13.51 3.22
N GLN A 48 18.02 -13.61 4.50
CA GLN A 48 17.75 -14.89 5.13
C GLN A 48 16.53 -15.60 4.52
N SER A 49 15.47 -14.84 4.22
CA SER A 49 14.25 -15.37 3.61
C SER A 49 14.48 -15.88 2.19
N ARG A 50 15.12 -15.07 1.34
CA ARG A 50 15.34 -15.38 -0.09
C ARG A 50 16.37 -16.47 -0.32
N THR A 51 17.38 -16.59 0.54
CA THR A 51 18.41 -17.64 0.42
C THR A 51 18.13 -18.90 1.23
N GLY A 52 17.19 -18.83 2.19
CA GLY A 52 16.93 -19.93 3.13
C GLY A 52 18.05 -20.16 4.15
N ILE A 53 19.10 -19.32 4.17
CA ILE A 53 20.18 -19.39 5.16
C ILE A 53 19.82 -18.47 6.31
N LYS A 54 19.82 -19.00 7.53
CA LYS A 54 19.49 -18.27 8.76
C LYS A 54 20.73 -18.06 9.61
N THR A 55 20.70 -16.99 10.41
CA THR A 55 21.70 -16.74 11.44
C THR A 55 21.09 -16.12 12.68
N ASP A 56 21.64 -16.49 13.82
CA ASP A 56 21.40 -15.93 15.14
C ASP A 56 22.42 -14.81 15.49
N GLN A 57 23.42 -14.59 14.63
CA GLN A 57 24.42 -13.54 14.85
C GLN A 57 23.82 -12.14 14.71
N LEU A 58 24.29 -11.21 15.56
CA LEU A 58 23.88 -9.82 15.47
C LEU A 58 24.25 -9.23 14.11
N ILE A 59 23.28 -8.57 13.47
CA ILE A 59 23.36 -7.98 12.12
C ILE A 59 24.66 -7.19 11.89
N LYS A 60 25.09 -6.42 12.89
CA LYS A 60 26.30 -5.58 12.83
C LYS A 60 27.60 -6.34 12.53
N HIS A 61 27.65 -7.65 12.76
CA HIS A 61 28.85 -8.47 12.58
C HIS A 61 29.03 -8.99 11.16
N TRP A 62 28.01 -8.90 10.30
CA TRP A 62 28.05 -9.53 8.99
C TRP A 62 27.41 -8.69 7.87
N ILE A 63 26.46 -7.81 8.17
CA ILE A 63 25.77 -7.04 7.11
C ILE A 63 26.73 -6.12 6.36
N GLY A 64 27.76 -5.62 7.05
CA GLY A 64 28.80 -4.78 6.45
C GLY A 64 29.55 -5.53 5.35
N ASP A 65 29.96 -6.77 5.62
CA ASP A 65 30.73 -7.58 4.68
C ASP A 65 29.88 -7.96 3.45
N VAL A 66 28.59 -8.25 3.65
CA VAL A 66 27.65 -8.48 2.54
C VAL A 66 27.52 -7.24 1.66
N LEU A 67 27.37 -6.05 2.27
CA LEU A 67 27.25 -4.79 1.54
C LEU A 67 28.55 -4.43 0.82
N GLU A 68 29.71 -4.76 1.38
CA GLU A 68 31.02 -4.53 0.77
C GLU A 68 31.19 -5.36 -0.51
N ILE A 69 30.82 -6.65 -0.49
CA ILE A 69 30.84 -7.51 -1.68
C ILE A 69 29.80 -7.05 -2.71
N ALA A 70 28.60 -6.65 -2.28
CA ALA A 70 27.58 -6.11 -3.17
C ALA A 70 28.01 -4.79 -3.83
N ALA A 71 28.72 -3.93 -3.10
CA ALA A 71 29.29 -2.71 -3.64
C ALA A 71 30.41 -2.98 -4.66
N GLN A 72 31.30 -3.94 -4.39
CA GLN A 72 32.32 -4.34 -5.37
C GLN A 72 31.67 -4.80 -6.67
N ARG A 73 30.63 -5.65 -6.56
CA ARG A 73 29.87 -6.09 -7.73
C ARG A 73 29.21 -4.94 -8.49
N ALA A 74 28.65 -3.96 -7.79
CA ALA A 74 28.09 -2.77 -8.42
C ALA A 74 29.17 -1.95 -9.13
N ALA A 75 30.33 -1.77 -8.51
CA ALA A 75 31.46 -1.05 -9.10
C ALA A 75 32.01 -1.76 -10.35
N ASP A 76 32.17 -3.08 -10.29
CA ASP A 76 32.62 -3.92 -11.43
C ASP A 76 31.62 -3.86 -12.60
N ALA A 77 30.34 -3.64 -12.31
CA ALA A 77 29.27 -3.49 -13.29
C ALA A 77 29.05 -2.04 -13.74
N GLU A 78 29.92 -1.11 -13.32
CA GLU A 78 29.81 0.33 -13.62
C GLU A 78 28.48 0.95 -13.15
N GLU A 79 27.89 0.41 -12.09
CA GLU A 79 26.62 0.85 -11.51
C GLU A 79 26.83 1.91 -10.41
N PRO A 80 25.85 2.80 -10.18
CA PRO A 80 25.93 3.79 -9.11
C PRO A 80 26.01 3.11 -7.73
N PRO A 81 26.48 3.81 -6.66
CA PRO A 81 26.71 3.20 -5.35
C PRO A 81 25.42 2.75 -4.65
N LEU A 82 24.92 1.56 -4.98
CA LEU A 82 23.66 0.98 -4.50
C LEU A 82 23.60 0.86 -2.98
N THR A 83 24.73 0.69 -2.31
CA THR A 83 24.80 0.60 -0.85
C THR A 83 24.41 1.91 -0.15
N SER A 84 24.35 3.04 -0.87
CA SER A 84 23.79 4.31 -0.38
C SER A 84 22.30 4.23 0.01
N LEU A 85 21.58 3.24 -0.53
CA LEU A 85 20.17 2.97 -0.25
C LEU A 85 19.95 2.17 1.05
N CYS A 86 21.03 1.63 1.63
CA CYS A 86 20.98 0.80 2.82
C CYS A 86 21.37 1.59 4.07
N ILE A 87 20.39 1.86 4.92
CA ILE A 87 20.53 2.79 6.05
C ILE A 87 20.41 2.09 7.41
N ARG A 88 20.93 2.72 8.45
CA ARG A 88 20.68 2.32 9.84
C ARG A 88 19.24 2.64 10.25
N ALA A 89 18.83 2.11 11.40
CA ALA A 89 17.49 2.39 11.95
C ALA A 89 17.25 3.88 12.25
N ASP A 90 18.32 4.63 12.51
CA ASP A 90 18.29 6.08 12.75
C ASP A 90 18.40 6.90 11.45
N GLY A 91 18.35 6.25 10.29
CA GLY A 91 18.45 6.85 8.95
C GLY A 91 19.85 7.22 8.48
N SER A 92 20.87 7.13 9.34
CA SER A 92 22.24 7.45 8.95
C SER A 92 22.91 6.31 8.17
N MET A 93 23.99 6.63 7.46
CA MET A 93 24.86 5.63 6.86
C MET A 93 25.66 4.86 7.91
N GLY A 94 25.91 3.58 7.62
CA GLY A 94 26.80 2.76 8.43
C GLY A 94 28.18 2.55 7.80
N PRO A 95 29.12 1.98 8.56
CA PRO A 95 30.54 1.93 8.18
C PRO A 95 30.79 1.09 6.92
N GLY A 96 29.88 0.15 6.60
CA GLY A 96 29.95 -0.63 5.37
C GLY A 96 29.86 0.24 4.11
N TYR A 97 29.10 1.34 4.15
CA TYR A 97 29.03 2.29 3.03
C TYR A 97 30.29 3.17 2.92
N GLU A 98 30.89 3.53 4.04
CA GLU A 98 32.13 4.33 4.07
C GLU A 98 33.32 3.61 3.44
N ARG A 99 33.39 2.29 3.64
CA ARG A 99 34.48 1.43 3.11
C ARG A 99 34.19 0.85 1.73
N ALA A 100 32.93 0.86 1.30
CA ALA A 100 32.52 0.27 0.04
C ALA A 100 33.17 0.98 -1.17
N PRO A 101 33.62 0.23 -2.19
CA PRO A 101 34.06 0.81 -3.46
C PRO A 101 32.91 1.55 -4.15
N ARG A 102 33.26 2.62 -4.89
CA ARG A 102 32.28 3.51 -5.54
C ARG A 102 32.73 3.80 -6.97
N PHE A 103 31.93 3.39 -7.95
CA PHE A 103 32.18 3.70 -9.34
C PHE A 103 31.48 5.01 -9.74
N GLY A 104 32.18 5.89 -10.45
CA GLY A 104 31.61 7.11 -11.05
C GLY A 104 30.96 8.09 -10.08
N ALA A 105 31.26 8.00 -8.79
CA ALA A 105 30.58 8.70 -7.71
C ALA A 105 31.54 9.63 -6.96
N GLU A 106 32.02 10.64 -7.69
CA GLU A 106 32.72 11.77 -7.08
C GLU A 106 31.69 12.64 -6.34
N SER A 107 32.00 13.01 -5.10
CA SER A 107 31.16 13.85 -4.26
C SER A 107 32.03 14.92 -3.63
N THR A 108 31.51 16.14 -3.58
CA THR A 108 32.15 17.27 -2.87
C THR A 108 31.60 17.42 -1.45
N ALA A 109 30.69 16.55 -1.03
CA ALA A 109 30.08 16.59 0.29
C ALA A 109 31.10 16.30 1.39
N SER A 110 31.05 17.12 2.45
CA SER A 110 31.91 16.97 3.63
C SER A 110 31.41 15.94 4.64
N ASP A 111 30.13 15.54 4.54
CA ASP A 111 29.46 14.61 5.44
C ASP A 111 28.96 13.36 4.69
N VAL A 112 29.08 12.20 5.34
CA VAL A 112 28.75 10.90 4.77
C VAL A 112 27.27 10.75 4.39
N ASP A 113 26.35 11.36 5.15
CA ASP A 113 24.91 11.28 4.87
C ASP A 113 24.52 12.16 3.67
N ASP A 114 25.21 13.30 3.47
CA ASP A 114 25.03 14.17 2.30
C ASP A 114 25.62 13.50 1.04
N MET A 115 26.82 12.93 1.14
CA MET A 115 27.41 12.11 0.07
C MET A 115 26.48 10.95 -0.32
N ALA A 116 25.89 10.29 0.67
CA ALA A 116 24.93 9.22 0.40
C ALA A 116 23.65 9.73 -0.25
N ALA A 117 23.19 10.94 0.05
CA ALA A 117 22.06 11.56 -0.64
C ALA A 117 22.35 11.76 -2.13
N GLU A 118 23.55 12.23 -2.47
CA GLU A 118 23.99 12.37 -3.86
C GLU A 118 24.05 11.01 -4.57
N HIS A 119 24.66 10.00 -3.93
CA HIS A 119 24.77 8.67 -4.51
C HIS A 119 23.40 7.97 -4.66
N ARG A 120 22.46 8.18 -3.73
CA ARG A 120 21.09 7.70 -3.86
C ARG A 120 20.41 8.32 -5.08
N LEU A 121 20.59 9.62 -5.33
CA LEU A 121 20.04 10.25 -6.52
C LEU A 121 20.59 9.61 -7.81
N LEU A 122 21.88 9.28 -7.87
CA LEU A 122 22.45 8.55 -9.01
C LEU A 122 21.76 7.19 -9.21
N CYS A 123 21.47 6.47 -8.12
CA CYS A 123 20.71 5.22 -8.19
C CYS A 123 19.29 5.45 -8.74
N TYR A 124 18.58 6.46 -8.25
CA TYR A 124 17.22 6.74 -8.72
C TYR A 124 17.21 7.20 -10.17
N LYS A 125 18.13 8.06 -10.60
CA LYS A 125 18.27 8.46 -12.01
C LYS A 125 18.47 7.26 -12.93
N ARG A 126 19.10 6.20 -12.44
CA ARG A 126 19.37 4.99 -13.21
C ARG A 126 18.19 4.00 -13.22
N TYR A 127 17.46 3.86 -12.11
CA TYR A 127 16.51 2.77 -11.91
C TYR A 127 15.07 3.20 -11.57
N ALA A 128 14.86 4.39 -11.02
CA ALA A 128 13.54 4.80 -10.54
C ALA A 128 12.54 4.91 -11.68
N LYS A 129 11.33 4.39 -11.45
CA LYS A 129 10.21 4.42 -12.41
C LYS A 129 9.30 5.63 -12.21
N ASP A 130 9.44 6.31 -11.08
CA ASP A 130 8.68 7.46 -10.61
C ASP A 130 9.61 8.64 -10.30
N LEU A 131 10.73 8.76 -11.03
CA LEU A 131 11.62 9.92 -10.92
C LEU A 131 10.86 11.19 -11.35
N PRO A 132 10.97 12.31 -10.59
CA PRO A 132 10.41 13.60 -10.99
C PRO A 132 10.93 14.07 -12.36
N GLU A 133 10.13 14.86 -13.08
CA GLU A 133 10.48 15.38 -14.42
C GLU A 133 11.73 16.29 -14.40
N ASP A 134 11.98 16.98 -13.29
CA ASP A 134 13.18 17.80 -13.08
C ASP A 134 14.45 16.97 -12.81
N GLY A 135 14.33 15.64 -12.75
CA GLY A 135 15.42 14.70 -12.50
C GLY A 135 15.73 14.46 -11.03
N GLY A 136 14.97 15.05 -10.09
CA GLY A 136 15.12 14.89 -8.65
C GLY A 136 16.34 15.58 -8.04
N GLN A 137 16.39 15.61 -6.72
CA GLN A 137 17.44 16.28 -5.93
C GLN A 137 18.02 15.34 -4.85
N PRO A 138 19.31 15.51 -4.47
CA PRO A 138 19.89 14.75 -3.38
C PRO A 138 19.10 14.97 -2.08
N THR A 139 18.52 13.90 -1.55
CA THR A 139 17.63 13.99 -0.38
C THR A 139 18.20 13.19 0.80
N LEU A 140 18.39 13.88 1.94
CA LEU A 140 18.75 13.25 3.22
C LEU A 140 17.61 12.36 3.72
N THR A 141 17.96 11.32 4.48
CA THR A 141 16.92 10.54 5.15
C THR A 141 16.18 11.40 6.17
N PRO A 142 14.87 11.17 6.39
CA PRO A 142 14.06 11.94 7.32
C PRO A 142 14.66 12.06 8.71
N GLN A 143 15.20 10.94 9.22
CA GLN A 143 15.72 10.86 10.56
C GLN A 143 17.00 11.69 10.71
N VAL A 144 17.86 11.74 9.69
CA VAL A 144 19.06 12.58 9.66
C VAL A 144 18.65 14.05 9.56
N THR A 145 17.69 14.38 8.69
CA THR A 145 17.13 15.73 8.56
C THR A 145 16.61 16.26 9.89
N VAL A 146 15.82 15.49 10.64
CA VAL A 146 15.31 15.88 11.97
C VAL A 146 16.44 16.07 12.97
N ARG A 147 17.40 15.13 12.99
CA ARG A 147 18.49 15.14 13.96
C ARG A 147 19.37 16.38 13.78
N ARG A 148 19.78 16.66 12.54
CA ARG A 148 20.59 17.84 12.21
C ARG A 148 19.87 19.14 12.58
N ARG A 149 18.56 19.21 12.33
CA ARG A 149 17.71 20.35 12.72
C ARG A 149 17.61 20.55 14.24
N LYS A 150 17.64 19.48 15.04
CA LYS A 150 17.67 19.58 16.53
C LYS A 150 18.99 20.12 17.06
N SER A 151 20.11 19.78 16.42
CA SER A 151 21.45 20.28 16.78
C SER A 151 21.69 21.74 16.37
N LEU A 152 20.81 22.33 15.55
CA LEU A 152 20.91 23.71 15.03
C LEU A 152 20.05 24.74 15.76
N VAL A 153 19.42 24.43 16.91
CA VAL A 153 18.62 25.43 17.62
C VAL A 153 19.55 26.25 18.52
N PRO A 154 19.83 27.51 18.13
CA PRO A 154 18.83 28.56 18.33
C PRO A 154 18.65 29.49 17.11
N ASN A 155 17.65 29.22 16.28
CA ASN A 155 16.41 30.00 16.23
C ASN A 155 15.42 29.25 15.32
N ALA A 156 14.13 29.38 15.62
CA ALA A 156 13.07 28.98 14.72
C ALA A 156 13.20 29.80 13.43
N ASP A 157 13.28 29.16 12.27
CA ASP A 157 12.73 29.74 11.05
C ASP A 157 12.27 28.64 10.10
N ALA A 158 11.13 28.91 9.49
CA ALA A 158 10.27 27.98 8.80
C ALA A 158 10.72 27.71 7.35
N VAL A 159 11.99 27.97 7.01
CA VAL A 159 12.49 27.93 5.62
C VAL A 159 12.17 26.62 4.91
N TRP A 160 12.49 25.46 5.48
CA TRP A 160 12.15 24.18 4.82
C TRP A 160 10.64 23.93 4.67
N LEU A 161 9.83 24.53 5.54
CA LEU A 161 8.39 24.40 5.51
C LEU A 161 7.80 25.38 4.50
N GLU A 162 8.37 26.57 4.40
CA GLU A 162 8.11 27.58 3.37
C GLU A 162 8.52 27.02 2.00
N ASP A 163 9.71 26.45 1.87
CA ASP A 163 10.17 25.73 0.69
C ASP A 163 9.20 24.61 0.35
N LEU A 164 8.81 23.77 1.32
CA LEU A 164 7.85 22.69 1.06
C LEU A 164 6.53 23.27 0.54
N ILE A 165 6.00 24.32 1.17
CA ILE A 165 4.78 25.01 0.76
C ILE A 165 4.92 25.59 -0.65
N GLU A 166 6.06 26.20 -0.98
CA GLU A 166 6.37 26.76 -2.30
C GLU A 166 6.51 25.68 -3.38
N HIS A 167 7.11 24.53 -3.04
CA HIS A 167 7.15 23.36 -3.91
C HIS A 167 5.75 22.80 -4.22
N GLY A 168 4.74 23.16 -3.42
CA GLY A 168 3.34 22.91 -3.74
C GLY A 168 2.91 21.44 -3.69
N ARG A 169 3.76 20.52 -3.19
CA ARG A 169 3.51 19.08 -3.17
C ARG A 169 4.12 18.38 -1.97
N LEU A 170 3.38 17.44 -1.37
CA LEU A 170 3.88 16.47 -0.39
C LEU A 170 3.40 15.07 -0.71
N SER A 171 4.33 14.13 -0.81
CA SER A 171 4.09 12.72 -1.06
C SER A 171 4.61 11.84 0.06
N VAL A 172 4.04 10.64 0.18
CA VAL A 172 4.50 9.61 1.14
C VAL A 172 5.95 9.20 0.93
N ASN A 173 6.48 9.37 -0.28
CA ASN A 173 7.88 9.05 -0.63
C ASN A 173 8.86 10.15 -0.26
N ASP A 174 8.38 11.38 -0.05
CA ASP A 174 9.24 12.49 0.38
C ASP A 174 9.69 12.28 1.82
N HIS A 175 8.94 11.43 2.55
CA HIS A 175 9.21 11.01 3.92
C HIS A 175 9.43 12.19 4.89
N VAL A 176 8.85 13.36 4.60
CA VAL A 176 9.05 14.58 5.39
C VAL A 176 8.53 14.36 6.82
N PRO A 177 9.40 14.49 7.84
CA PRO A 177 9.03 14.31 9.23
C PRO A 177 8.61 15.65 9.86
N PHE A 178 7.47 15.65 10.54
CA PHE A 178 6.97 16.79 11.30
C PHE A 178 7.12 16.52 12.79
N SER A 179 7.56 17.53 13.54
CA SER A 179 7.76 17.39 14.99
C SER A 179 6.51 17.73 15.80
N THR A 180 5.59 18.51 15.23
CA THR A 180 4.38 18.99 15.91
C THR A 180 3.20 19.10 14.94
N HIS A 181 1.97 19.07 15.49
CA HIS A 181 0.76 19.39 14.72
C HIS A 181 0.81 20.79 14.12
N VAL A 182 1.46 21.75 14.80
CA VAL A 182 1.57 23.15 14.33
C VAL A 182 2.32 23.25 13.02
N GLN A 183 3.38 22.46 12.83
CA GLN A 183 4.10 22.42 11.55
C GLN A 183 3.24 21.86 10.42
N VAL A 184 2.44 20.83 10.70
CA VAL A 184 1.50 20.27 9.72
C VAL A 184 0.39 21.27 9.40
N ALA A 185 -0.16 21.94 10.42
CA ALA A 185 -1.24 22.91 10.26
C ALA A 185 -0.88 24.07 9.31
N LYS A 186 0.39 24.51 9.33
CA LYS A 186 0.90 25.55 8.42
C LYS A 186 0.85 25.17 6.94
N LEU A 187 0.97 23.88 6.59
CA LEU A 187 0.80 23.41 5.21
C LEU A 187 -0.59 23.73 4.66
N PHE A 188 -1.58 23.80 5.56
CA PHE A 188 -2.98 24.04 5.25
C PHE A 188 -3.40 25.47 5.65
N GLY A 189 -2.45 26.41 5.70
CA GLY A 189 -2.73 27.82 5.96
C GLY A 189 -3.17 28.16 7.39
N HIS A 190 -3.01 27.24 8.34
CA HIS A 190 -3.38 27.49 9.73
C HIS A 190 -2.16 27.91 10.58
N ASP A 191 -2.23 29.10 11.16
CA ASP A 191 -1.20 29.63 12.09
C ASP A 191 -1.59 29.42 13.55
N PHE A 192 -1.61 28.16 13.99
CA PHE A 192 -1.92 27.83 15.39
C PHE A 192 -0.72 28.10 16.32
N LYS A 193 -0.97 28.79 17.45
CA LYS A 193 0.03 28.90 18.53
C LYS A 193 0.30 27.57 19.26
N GLY A 194 -0.61 26.61 19.14
CA GLY A 194 -0.50 25.27 19.70
C GLY A 194 -1.72 24.42 19.29
N HIS A 195 -1.50 23.12 19.05
CA HIS A 195 -2.58 22.19 18.67
C HIS A 195 -2.30 20.78 19.20
N GLN A 196 -3.29 20.17 19.86
CA GLN A 196 -3.18 18.82 20.44
C GLN A 196 -4.36 17.89 20.10
N ARG A 197 -5.41 18.40 19.43
CA ARG A 197 -6.55 17.56 19.04
C ARG A 197 -6.12 16.55 17.97
N ALA A 198 -6.86 15.45 17.88
CA ALA A 198 -6.56 14.36 16.96
C ALA A 198 -6.76 14.75 15.48
N THR A 199 -7.56 15.78 15.20
CA THR A 199 -7.82 16.24 13.83
C THR A 199 -7.84 17.77 13.72
N ILE A 200 -7.59 18.26 12.51
CA ILE A 200 -7.86 19.64 12.07
C ILE A 200 -8.84 19.52 10.90
N ARG A 201 -9.97 20.21 10.95
CA ARG A 201 -10.96 20.20 9.87
C ARG A 201 -10.59 21.25 8.83
N LEU A 202 -10.49 20.84 7.56
CA LEU A 202 -10.19 21.74 6.45
C LEU A 202 -11.48 22.22 5.77
N ASP A 203 -12.40 21.30 5.49
CA ASP A 203 -13.73 21.61 4.95
C ASP A 203 -14.82 20.62 5.45
N GLU A 204 -15.90 20.42 4.69
CA GLU A 204 -16.96 19.49 5.05
C GLU A 204 -16.59 18.00 4.91
N SER A 205 -15.69 17.65 4.00
CA SER A 205 -15.33 16.27 3.67
C SER A 205 -13.88 15.90 4.01
N ILE A 206 -13.02 16.88 4.29
CA ILE A 206 -11.58 16.72 4.48
C ILE A 206 -11.15 17.13 5.90
N GLU A 207 -10.47 16.20 6.57
CA GLU A 207 -9.76 16.46 7.84
C GLU A 207 -8.28 16.06 7.75
N VAL A 208 -7.40 16.82 8.39
CA VAL A 208 -6.05 16.38 8.72
C VAL A 208 -6.13 15.53 9.98
N TRP A 209 -5.59 14.32 9.95
CA TRP A 209 -5.69 13.36 11.04
C TRP A 209 -4.31 12.99 11.58
N PHE A 210 -4.19 12.97 12.91
CA PHE A 210 -2.94 12.69 13.65
C PHE A 210 -3.01 11.38 14.46
N PRO A 211 -3.19 10.21 13.82
CA PRO A 211 -3.27 8.96 14.56
C PRO A 211 -1.95 8.56 15.19
N LYS A 212 -2.03 7.97 16.39
CA LYS A 212 -0.92 7.16 16.90
C LYS A 212 -0.94 5.82 16.17
N MET A 213 0.13 5.49 15.45
CA MET A 213 0.26 4.24 14.67
C MET A 213 0.81 3.09 15.52
N TYR A 214 0.44 3.08 16.78
CA TYR A 214 0.80 2.08 17.76
C TYR A 214 -0.28 2.06 18.84
N GLU A 215 -0.46 0.91 19.45
CA GLU A 215 -1.43 0.70 20.52
C GLU A 215 -1.18 1.67 21.70
N ASN A 216 -2.27 2.26 22.18
CA ASN A 216 -2.30 3.16 23.32
C ASN A 216 -3.56 2.90 24.16
N LYS A 217 -3.76 3.68 25.24
CA LYS A 217 -4.85 3.46 26.19
C LYS A 217 -6.27 3.54 25.59
N ASP A 218 -6.45 4.23 24.46
CA ASP A 218 -7.78 4.47 23.87
C ASP A 218 -7.94 3.78 22.50
N TRP A 219 -6.85 3.60 21.76
CA TRP A 219 -6.88 3.14 20.37
C TRP A 219 -5.81 2.09 20.07
N ALA A 220 -6.21 1.02 19.39
CA ALA A 220 -5.35 0.01 18.77
C ALA A 220 -5.35 0.19 17.25
N ASN A 221 -4.72 1.27 16.77
CA ASN A 221 -4.63 1.54 15.33
C ASN A 221 -3.54 0.68 14.67
N SER A 222 -3.82 0.19 13.47
CA SER A 222 -2.87 -0.53 12.63
C SER A 222 -2.83 0.01 11.21
N LEU A 223 -1.67 -0.08 10.57
CA LEU A 223 -1.47 0.12 9.14
C LEU A 223 -1.17 -1.24 8.50
N SER A 224 -1.78 -1.54 7.35
CA SER A 224 -1.46 -2.76 6.57
C SER A 224 0.01 -2.79 6.16
N ASP A 225 0.53 -3.97 5.86
CA ASP A 225 1.92 -4.15 5.38
C ASP A 225 2.20 -3.37 4.08
N MET A 226 1.17 -3.20 3.25
CA MET A 226 1.22 -2.43 2.00
C MET A 226 1.10 -0.92 2.24
N GLY A 227 0.80 -0.49 3.46
CA GLY A 227 0.58 0.91 3.81
C GLY A 227 -0.74 1.49 3.32
N ASP A 228 -1.57 0.70 2.65
CA ASP A 228 -2.76 1.16 1.94
C ASP A 228 -4.04 1.14 2.78
N THR A 229 -4.03 0.53 3.96
CA THR A 229 -5.23 0.37 4.79
C THR A 229 -4.92 0.70 6.23
N ILE A 230 -5.70 1.60 6.83
CA ILE A 230 -5.65 1.89 8.26
C ILE A 230 -6.90 1.29 8.91
N THR A 231 -6.70 0.52 9.97
CA THR A 231 -7.78 0.02 10.82
C THR A 231 -7.65 0.67 12.19
N MET A 232 -8.74 1.28 12.64
CA MET A 232 -8.88 1.82 13.98
C MET A 232 -9.78 0.90 14.79
N VAL A 233 -9.33 0.51 15.99
CA VAL A 233 -10.12 -0.25 16.94
C VAL A 233 -10.07 0.47 18.28
N PRO A 234 -11.21 0.78 18.93
CA PRO A 234 -11.22 1.33 20.27
C PRO A 234 -10.79 0.26 21.27
N VAL A 235 -9.98 0.65 22.26
CA VAL A 235 -9.63 -0.23 23.36
C VAL A 235 -10.81 -0.27 24.35
N LEU A 236 -11.24 -1.47 24.74
CA LEU A 236 -12.31 -1.69 25.71
C LEU A 236 -12.02 -0.94 27.02
N GLY A 237 -12.95 -0.07 27.43
CA GLY A 237 -12.81 0.78 28.63
C GLY A 237 -11.96 2.04 28.43
N GLY A 238 -11.51 2.33 27.19
CA GLY A 238 -10.86 3.60 26.84
C GLY A 238 -11.83 4.78 26.88
N GLU A 239 -11.30 6.00 27.07
CA GLU A 239 -12.10 7.23 27.23
C GLU A 239 -12.95 7.57 25.99
N TYR A 240 -12.60 6.98 24.85
CA TYR A 240 -13.19 7.26 23.54
C TYR A 240 -13.83 6.04 22.88
N ALA A 241 -14.16 4.99 23.65
CA ALA A 241 -14.76 3.76 23.11
C ALA A 241 -16.09 4.03 22.37
N ASP A 242 -16.89 4.99 22.85
CA ASP A 242 -18.21 5.30 22.28
C ASP A 242 -18.16 6.31 21.11
N VAL A 243 -16.96 6.75 20.71
CA VAL A 243 -16.81 7.69 19.59
C VAL A 243 -17.36 7.08 18.30
N MET A 244 -17.20 5.77 18.11
CA MET A 244 -17.69 5.09 16.90
C MET A 244 -19.22 4.92 16.86
N GLU A 245 -19.91 5.09 18.00
CA GLU A 245 -21.37 5.11 18.07
C GLU A 245 -21.96 6.51 17.86
N SER A 246 -21.20 7.54 18.22
CA SER A 246 -21.67 8.93 18.28
C SER A 246 -21.15 9.83 17.15
N LYS A 247 -20.21 9.36 16.34
CA LYS A 247 -19.60 10.11 15.23
C LYS A 247 -19.73 9.36 13.91
N GLN A 248 -19.83 10.13 12.83
CA GLN A 248 -19.81 9.58 11.48
C GLN A 248 -18.37 9.30 11.04
N LEU A 249 -18.22 8.30 10.16
CA LEU A 249 -16.95 8.00 9.52
C LEU A 249 -16.52 9.19 8.67
N ARG A 250 -15.30 9.65 8.88
CA ARG A 250 -14.70 10.75 8.09
C ARG A 250 -14.55 10.32 6.63
N GLU A 251 -14.96 11.18 5.71
CA GLU A 251 -14.90 10.87 4.28
C GLU A 251 -13.44 10.82 3.81
N TYR A 252 -12.71 11.94 3.81
CA TYR A 252 -11.29 11.98 3.47
C TYR A 252 -10.45 12.46 4.66
N VAL A 253 -9.36 11.74 4.93
CA VAL A 253 -8.40 12.07 5.96
C VAL A 253 -6.97 12.14 5.44
N PHE A 254 -6.36 13.31 5.59
CA PHE A 254 -4.95 13.53 5.30
C PHE A 254 -4.15 13.06 6.51
N THR A 255 -3.54 11.90 6.39
CA THR A 255 -3.06 11.18 7.57
C THR A 255 -1.60 11.50 7.86
N PHE A 256 -1.34 12.10 9.01
CA PHE A 256 -0.01 12.35 9.55
C PHE A 256 0.20 11.43 10.76
N GLY A 257 0.66 10.21 10.52
CA GLY A 257 0.82 9.19 11.54
C GLY A 257 1.93 9.51 12.52
N HIS A 258 1.63 9.49 13.82
CA HIS A 258 2.60 9.65 14.89
C HIS A 258 3.40 8.35 15.08
N MET A 259 4.69 8.43 14.75
CA MET A 259 5.64 7.33 14.72
C MET A 259 6.57 7.36 15.93
N LYS A 260 6.83 6.20 16.53
CA LYS A 260 7.87 6.04 17.56
C LYS A 260 9.22 5.86 16.88
N SER A 261 10.16 6.78 17.12
CA SER A 261 11.56 6.58 16.73
C SER A 261 12.32 5.82 17.82
N ARG A 262 13.20 4.89 17.42
CA ARG A 262 14.09 4.16 18.35
C ARG A 262 15.48 3.97 17.71
N PRO A 263 16.52 4.73 18.12
CA PRO A 263 16.52 5.84 19.08
C PRO A 263 16.10 7.18 18.45
N GLY A 264 15.29 7.99 19.16
CA GLY A 264 14.98 9.34 18.72
C GLY A 264 13.65 9.87 19.26
N PRO A 265 13.33 11.15 19.02
CA PRO A 265 12.03 11.71 19.32
C PRO A 265 10.94 11.08 18.44
N ASN A 266 9.72 11.05 18.93
CA ASN A 266 8.58 10.77 18.06
C ASN A 266 8.42 11.89 17.02
N TYR A 267 7.80 11.55 15.90
CA TYR A 267 7.54 12.47 14.80
C TYR A 267 6.24 12.06 14.11
N TYR A 268 5.72 12.93 13.27
CA TYR A 268 4.57 12.68 12.41
C TYR A 268 5.07 12.51 10.98
N ALA A 269 4.59 11.49 10.30
CA ALA A 269 4.90 11.22 8.89
C ALA A 269 3.62 11.27 8.06
N PHE A 270 3.68 11.91 6.89
CA PHE A 270 2.58 11.84 5.95
C PHE A 270 2.44 10.41 5.42
N LEU A 271 1.27 9.80 5.66
CA LEU A 271 0.94 8.44 5.25
C LEU A 271 0.05 8.40 4.01
N GLY A 272 -0.39 9.55 3.49
CA GLY A 272 -1.28 9.63 2.34
C GLY A 272 -2.66 10.19 2.67
N VAL A 273 -3.49 10.28 1.64
CA VAL A 273 -4.91 10.60 1.74
C VAL A 273 -5.67 9.29 1.82
N PHE A 274 -6.48 9.12 2.86
CA PHE A 274 -7.32 7.95 3.03
C PHE A 274 -8.79 8.31 2.96
N LYS A 275 -9.59 7.42 2.36
CA LYS A 275 -11.04 7.50 2.36
C LYS A 275 -11.61 6.51 3.37
N GLY A 276 -12.56 6.94 4.18
CA GLY A 276 -13.31 6.04 5.06
C GLY A 276 -14.11 5.03 4.26
N GLU A 277 -13.95 3.73 4.55
CA GLU A 277 -14.75 2.67 3.95
C GLU A 277 -15.89 2.29 4.87
N SER A 278 -17.07 2.87 4.63
CA SER A 278 -18.29 2.60 5.40
C SER A 278 -18.63 1.11 5.42
N GLU A 279 -18.40 0.39 4.33
CA GLU A 279 -18.67 -1.05 4.24
C GLU A 279 -17.84 -1.89 5.23
N PHE A 280 -16.60 -1.49 5.50
CA PHE A 280 -15.68 -2.20 6.38
C PHE A 280 -15.60 -1.59 7.78
N SER A 281 -16.42 -0.55 8.04
CA SER A 281 -16.47 0.19 9.29
C SER A 281 -17.79 -0.06 10.03
N ASP A 282 -17.72 -0.21 11.35
CA ASP A 282 -18.86 -0.33 12.25
C ASP A 282 -18.55 0.38 13.58
N ASN A 283 -19.36 0.15 14.62
CA ASN A 283 -19.14 0.73 15.94
C ASN A 283 -17.99 0.10 16.73
N THR A 284 -17.38 -0.97 16.21
CA THR A 284 -16.24 -1.67 16.83
C THR A 284 -14.92 -1.40 16.11
N LYS A 285 -14.96 -0.95 14.85
CA LYS A 285 -13.77 -0.57 14.10
C LYS A 285 -14.10 0.40 12.96
N TRP A 286 -13.16 1.27 12.63
CA TRP A 286 -13.21 2.06 11.40
C TRP A 286 -12.06 1.67 10.47
N VAL A 287 -12.36 1.56 9.18
CA VAL A 287 -11.41 1.19 8.14
C VAL A 287 -11.29 2.32 7.14
N TYR A 288 -10.05 2.64 6.80
CA TYR A 288 -9.67 3.71 5.90
C TYR A 288 -8.76 3.15 4.82
N ARG A 289 -9.06 3.39 3.54
CA ARG A 289 -8.23 2.97 2.40
C ARG A 289 -7.52 4.16 1.79
N ARG A 290 -6.23 4.00 1.47
CA ARG A 290 -5.42 5.03 0.83
C ARG A 290 -5.91 5.24 -0.59
N VAL A 291 -6.32 6.47 -0.89
CA VAL A 291 -6.80 6.90 -2.20
C VAL A 291 -5.83 7.85 -2.87
N ALA A 292 -4.87 8.45 -2.17
CA ALA A 292 -3.78 9.16 -2.82
C ALA A 292 -2.50 9.05 -1.98
N ASP A 293 -1.36 9.04 -2.65
CA ASP A 293 -0.04 9.04 -2.03
C ASP A 293 0.59 10.44 -1.99
N THR A 294 -0.09 11.43 -2.57
CA THR A 294 0.39 12.78 -2.78
C THR A 294 -0.75 13.76 -2.55
N ILE A 295 -0.45 14.86 -1.86
CA ILE A 295 -1.26 16.07 -1.79
C ILE A 295 -0.51 17.21 -2.46
N TYR A 296 -1.26 18.12 -3.05
CA TYR A 296 -0.78 19.37 -3.61
C TYR A 296 -1.38 20.52 -2.80
N PHE A 297 -0.64 21.61 -2.64
CA PHE A 297 -1.11 22.79 -1.93
C PHE A 297 -0.76 24.03 -2.72
N ASP A 298 -1.63 25.04 -2.64
CA ASP A 298 -1.56 26.25 -3.46
C ASP A 298 -0.81 27.41 -2.79
N GLY A 299 -0.27 27.17 -1.59
CA GLY A 299 0.40 28.19 -0.77
C GLY A 299 -0.52 29.15 -0.03
N ASN A 300 -1.84 29.13 -0.29
CA ASN A 300 -2.84 29.99 0.32
C ASN A 300 -3.74 29.24 1.33
N GLY A 301 -3.34 28.03 1.70
CA GLY A 301 -4.05 27.19 2.65
C GLY A 301 -5.06 26.24 2.04
N TRP A 302 -5.20 26.22 0.71
CA TRP A 302 -5.97 25.20 0.02
C TRP A 302 -5.07 24.06 -0.46
N CYS A 303 -5.65 22.87 -0.49
CA CYS A 303 -4.97 21.66 -0.91
C CYS A 303 -5.86 20.82 -1.83
N SER A 304 -5.24 20.14 -2.79
CA SER A 304 -5.89 19.19 -3.69
C SER A 304 -5.16 17.86 -3.67
N PHE A 305 -5.83 16.83 -4.16
CA PHE A 305 -5.23 15.52 -4.41
C PHE A 305 -5.96 14.92 -5.59
N GLU A 306 -5.25 14.12 -6.39
CA GLU A 306 -5.89 13.26 -7.35
C GLU A 306 -6.07 11.90 -6.67
N PRO A 307 -7.31 11.43 -6.48
CA PRO A 307 -7.52 10.07 -6.05
C PRO A 307 -6.86 9.16 -7.08
N THR A 308 -5.74 8.54 -6.70
CA THR A 308 -5.35 7.29 -7.33
C THR A 308 -6.54 6.39 -7.12
N ILE A 309 -7.19 6.04 -8.21
CA ILE A 309 -8.27 5.09 -8.23
C ILE A 309 -7.66 3.72 -7.84
N VAL A 310 -7.34 3.56 -6.56
CA VAL A 310 -7.24 2.30 -5.86
C VAL A 310 -8.69 1.97 -5.53
N ARG A 311 -9.47 1.74 -6.59
CA ARG A 311 -10.78 1.11 -6.47
C ARG A 311 -10.55 -0.12 -5.64
N GLY A 312 -11.21 -0.15 -4.48
CA GLY A 312 -10.91 -1.14 -3.48
C GLY A 312 -11.00 -2.51 -4.14
N VAL A 313 -9.98 -3.34 -3.95
CA VAL A 313 -10.09 -4.77 -4.16
C VAL A 313 -11.12 -5.26 -3.12
N LEU A 314 -12.40 -5.02 -3.42
CA LEU A 314 -13.57 -5.53 -2.72
C LEU A 314 -13.63 -7.01 -3.08
N ASN A 315 -12.80 -7.80 -2.43
CA ASN A 315 -12.61 -9.20 -2.78
C ASN A 315 -13.92 -9.96 -2.50
N ASP A 316 -14.68 -10.28 -3.54
CA ASP A 316 -15.92 -11.08 -3.43
C ASP A 316 -15.65 -12.42 -2.75
N GLN A 317 -14.44 -12.94 -2.88
CA GLN A 317 -13.94 -14.08 -2.11
C GLN A 317 -14.02 -13.89 -0.58
N ILE A 318 -13.71 -12.69 -0.06
CA ILE A 318 -13.83 -12.39 1.38
C ILE A 318 -15.30 -12.30 1.78
N ALA A 319 -16.14 -11.67 0.95
CA ALA A 319 -17.56 -11.56 1.21
C ALA A 319 -18.26 -12.93 1.20
N GLU A 320 -17.85 -13.84 0.31
CA GLU A 320 -18.34 -15.23 0.27
C GLU A 320 -17.93 -16.05 1.50
N ALA A 321 -16.75 -15.76 2.06
CA ALA A 321 -16.23 -16.42 3.25
C ALA A 321 -16.75 -15.79 4.57
N ALA A 322 -17.41 -14.63 4.50
CA ALA A 322 -17.91 -13.93 5.67
C ALA A 322 -19.11 -14.64 6.32
N ASP A 323 -19.22 -14.49 7.64
CA ASP A 323 -20.38 -14.97 8.38
C ASP A 323 -21.66 -14.30 7.88
N ALA A 324 -22.67 -15.11 7.63
CA ALA A 324 -23.92 -14.65 7.06
C ALA A 324 -25.11 -15.16 7.88
N ASP A 325 -26.05 -14.25 8.13
CA ASP A 325 -27.19 -14.47 9.01
C ASP A 325 -28.27 -15.27 8.26
N PRO A 326 -28.72 -16.43 8.78
CA PRO A 326 -29.75 -17.24 8.13
C PRO A 326 -31.08 -16.52 7.89
N LYS A 327 -31.48 -15.60 8.78
CA LYS A 327 -32.73 -14.82 8.64
C LYS A 327 -32.61 -13.79 7.54
N LEU A 328 -31.50 -13.05 7.50
CA LEU A 328 -31.21 -12.10 6.41
C LEU A 328 -31.08 -12.82 5.07
N THR A 329 -30.35 -13.94 5.02
CA THR A 329 -30.20 -14.76 3.82
C THR A 329 -31.57 -15.20 3.28
N SER A 330 -32.48 -15.62 4.17
CA SER A 330 -33.83 -16.06 3.77
C SER A 330 -34.72 -14.91 3.29
N ALA A 331 -34.58 -13.71 3.87
CA ALA A 331 -35.29 -12.52 3.41
C ALA A 331 -34.79 -12.09 2.02
N ILE A 332 -33.47 -11.97 1.86
CA ILE A 332 -32.82 -11.61 0.59
C ILE A 332 -33.14 -12.64 -0.50
N GLN A 333 -33.18 -13.94 -0.16
CA GLN A 333 -33.56 -14.98 -1.13
C GLN A 333 -34.99 -14.77 -1.65
N LYS A 334 -35.94 -14.35 -0.80
CA LYS A 334 -37.31 -14.07 -1.26
C LYS A 334 -37.36 -12.87 -2.20
N ASP A 335 -36.66 -11.80 -1.86
CA ASP A 335 -36.57 -10.60 -2.70
C ASP A 335 -35.92 -10.95 -4.05
N PHE A 336 -34.82 -11.71 -4.02
CA PHE A 336 -34.15 -12.24 -5.21
C PHE A 336 -35.08 -13.08 -6.09
N ASP A 337 -35.86 -13.99 -5.50
CA ASP A 337 -36.81 -14.85 -6.23
C ASP A 337 -37.95 -14.03 -6.88
N LEU A 338 -38.24 -12.84 -6.34
CA LEU A 338 -39.19 -11.86 -6.89
C LEU A 338 -38.56 -10.90 -7.91
N GLY A 339 -37.26 -11.04 -8.21
CA GLY A 339 -36.52 -10.16 -9.13
C GLY A 339 -36.13 -8.81 -8.52
N VAL A 340 -36.17 -8.68 -7.19
CA VAL A 340 -35.70 -7.50 -6.46
C VAL A 340 -34.23 -7.71 -6.09
N PHE A 341 -33.34 -7.05 -6.82
CA PHE A 341 -31.88 -7.19 -6.64
C PHE A 341 -31.23 -6.10 -5.78
N ARG A 342 -32.06 -5.18 -5.28
CA ARG A 342 -31.63 -4.05 -4.46
C ARG A 342 -31.33 -4.52 -3.04
N VAL A 343 -30.14 -4.19 -2.54
CA VAL A 343 -29.77 -4.41 -1.14
C VAL A 343 -29.24 -3.10 -0.56
N GLU A 344 -29.95 -2.53 0.40
CA GLU A 344 -29.56 -1.25 1.02
C GLU A 344 -28.39 -1.40 2.00
N ASP A 345 -27.64 -0.32 2.18
CA ASP A 345 -26.66 -0.21 3.26
C ASP A 345 -27.39 -0.02 4.60
N GLN A 346 -27.23 -0.95 5.54
CA GLN A 346 -27.68 -0.75 6.93
C GLN A 346 -26.48 -0.76 7.89
N THR A 347 -26.66 -0.09 9.03
CA THR A 347 -25.74 -0.08 10.17
C THR A 347 -25.58 -1.50 10.76
N GLY A 348 -24.65 -2.28 10.20
CA GLY A 348 -24.43 -3.71 10.48
C GLY A 348 -23.88 -4.49 9.27
N THR A 349 -22.96 -3.88 8.52
CA THR A 349 -22.65 -4.14 7.09
C THR A 349 -22.15 -5.55 6.76
N THR A 350 -21.35 -6.18 7.63
CA THR A 350 -20.66 -7.44 7.29
C THR A 350 -21.63 -8.61 7.13
N LYS A 351 -22.65 -8.71 7.99
CA LYS A 351 -23.62 -9.83 7.94
C LYS A 351 -24.60 -9.68 6.78
N ILE A 352 -24.99 -8.46 6.42
CA ILE A 352 -25.90 -8.20 5.29
C ILE A 352 -25.20 -8.51 3.97
N ARG A 353 -23.99 -7.96 3.76
CA ARG A 353 -23.21 -8.25 2.54
C ARG A 353 -22.87 -9.73 2.44
N GLY A 354 -22.42 -10.39 3.51
CA GLY A 354 -22.19 -11.84 3.49
C GLY A 354 -23.45 -12.65 3.15
N SER A 355 -24.61 -12.24 3.67
CA SER A 355 -25.90 -12.91 3.39
C SER A 355 -26.35 -12.71 1.94
N ALA A 356 -26.22 -11.50 1.42
CA ALA A 356 -26.52 -11.17 0.03
C ALA A 356 -25.56 -11.85 -0.93
N GLN A 357 -24.25 -11.80 -0.64
CA GLN A 357 -23.21 -12.46 -1.40
C GLN A 357 -23.45 -13.97 -1.48
N ARG A 358 -23.97 -14.59 -0.41
CA ARG A 358 -24.31 -16.02 -0.43
C ARG A 358 -25.45 -16.34 -1.40
N VAL A 359 -26.50 -15.51 -1.45
CA VAL A 359 -27.61 -15.66 -2.41
C VAL A 359 -27.10 -15.45 -3.84
N PHE A 360 -26.40 -14.34 -4.07
CA PHE A 360 -25.82 -13.97 -5.35
C PHE A 360 -24.85 -15.04 -5.88
N SER A 361 -23.88 -15.44 -5.06
CA SER A 361 -22.83 -16.40 -5.43
C SER A 361 -23.41 -17.76 -5.78
N LYS A 362 -24.41 -18.23 -5.03
CA LYS A 362 -25.10 -19.48 -5.33
C LYS A 362 -25.77 -19.43 -6.71
N ALA A 363 -26.43 -18.33 -7.05
CA ALA A 363 -27.08 -18.16 -8.34
C ALA A 363 -26.06 -18.09 -9.48
N VAL A 364 -25.03 -17.25 -9.35
CA VAL A 364 -23.98 -17.09 -10.38
C VAL A 364 -23.26 -18.41 -10.61
N LYS A 365 -22.76 -19.08 -9.57
CA LYS A 365 -22.03 -20.36 -9.73
C LYS A 365 -22.92 -21.43 -10.35
N ALA A 366 -24.21 -21.48 -10.01
CA ALA A 366 -25.15 -22.40 -10.64
C ALA A 366 -25.35 -22.12 -12.14
N ASN A 367 -25.44 -20.85 -12.53
CA ASN A 367 -25.61 -20.45 -13.93
C ASN A 367 -24.43 -20.88 -14.82
N TYR A 368 -23.23 -20.94 -14.25
CA TYR A 368 -22.01 -21.43 -14.93
C TYR A 368 -21.72 -22.92 -14.68
N GLY A 369 -22.67 -23.69 -14.12
CA GLY A 369 -22.48 -25.12 -13.87
C GLY A 369 -21.39 -25.46 -12.84
N GLY A 370 -20.98 -24.48 -12.03
CA GLY A 370 -19.87 -24.64 -11.09
C GLY A 370 -18.50 -24.64 -11.77
N GLU A 371 -18.35 -23.93 -12.89
CA GLU A 371 -17.08 -23.80 -13.59
C GLU A 371 -16.69 -22.33 -13.78
N CYS A 372 -15.38 -22.05 -13.80
CA CYS A 372 -14.88 -20.73 -14.15
C CYS A 372 -15.13 -20.44 -15.63
N ALA A 373 -15.76 -19.30 -15.91
CA ALA A 373 -16.11 -18.85 -17.25
C ALA A 373 -14.89 -18.66 -18.19
N VAL A 374 -13.69 -18.47 -17.64
CA VAL A 374 -12.47 -18.19 -18.43
C VAL A 374 -11.54 -19.40 -18.50
N THR A 375 -11.39 -20.15 -17.41
CA THR A 375 -10.39 -21.23 -17.31
C THR A 375 -10.97 -22.64 -17.31
N GLY A 376 -12.29 -22.79 -17.10
CA GLY A 376 -12.94 -24.09 -16.95
C GLY A 376 -12.61 -24.81 -15.64
N ILE A 377 -11.86 -24.19 -14.71
CA ILE A 377 -11.64 -24.76 -13.36
C ILE A 377 -13.00 -24.99 -12.70
N SER A 378 -13.22 -26.20 -12.19
CA SER A 378 -14.49 -26.62 -11.57
C SER A 378 -14.35 -26.99 -10.08
N THR A 379 -13.14 -26.90 -9.53
CA THR A 379 -12.89 -27.14 -8.10
C THR A 379 -13.47 -25.98 -7.27
N ARG A 380 -14.48 -26.29 -6.45
CA ARG A 380 -15.32 -25.30 -5.76
C ARG A 380 -14.54 -24.28 -4.93
N GLU A 381 -13.48 -24.72 -4.25
CA GLU A 381 -12.63 -23.89 -3.39
C GLU A 381 -11.88 -22.80 -4.17
N PHE A 382 -11.77 -22.95 -5.49
CA PHE A 382 -11.14 -21.98 -6.38
C PHE A 382 -12.15 -21.08 -7.10
N LEU A 383 -13.45 -21.21 -6.84
CA LEU A 383 -14.48 -20.44 -7.55
C LEU A 383 -14.98 -19.25 -6.74
N VAL A 384 -15.09 -18.11 -7.39
CA VAL A 384 -15.62 -16.85 -6.87
C VAL A 384 -16.71 -16.36 -7.80
N ALA A 385 -17.85 -15.92 -7.26
CA ALA A 385 -18.82 -15.15 -8.02
C ALA A 385 -18.42 -13.68 -7.97
N SER A 386 -17.79 -13.21 -9.04
CA SER A 386 -17.21 -11.89 -9.17
C SER A 386 -18.22 -10.89 -9.74
N HIS A 387 -18.35 -9.72 -9.12
CA HIS A 387 -19.20 -8.63 -9.58
C HIS A 387 -18.59 -7.88 -10.76
N ILE A 388 -19.40 -7.60 -11.78
CA ILE A 388 -19.03 -6.75 -12.91
C ILE A 388 -19.01 -5.28 -12.47
N VAL A 389 -20.15 -4.75 -12.05
CA VAL A 389 -20.23 -3.47 -11.35
C VAL A 389 -20.06 -3.77 -9.86
N PRO A 390 -19.02 -3.21 -9.22
CA PRO A 390 -18.71 -3.49 -7.82
C PRO A 390 -19.90 -3.23 -6.90
N TRP A 391 -19.97 -4.02 -5.82
CA TRP A 391 -20.99 -3.93 -4.79
C TRP A 391 -21.24 -2.51 -4.26
N SER A 392 -20.17 -1.72 -4.09
CA SER A 392 -20.21 -0.34 -3.58
C SER A 392 -20.85 0.67 -4.54
N ASP A 393 -20.85 0.37 -5.84
CA ASP A 393 -21.10 1.36 -6.88
C ASP A 393 -22.59 1.41 -7.30
N ASP A 394 -23.40 0.40 -6.98
CA ASP A 394 -24.84 0.39 -7.26
C ASP A 394 -25.61 -0.60 -6.39
N GLU A 395 -26.39 -0.06 -5.44
CA GLU A 395 -27.20 -0.87 -4.54
C GLU A 395 -28.31 -1.68 -5.22
N ASN A 396 -28.75 -1.29 -6.42
CA ASN A 396 -29.93 -1.87 -7.08
C ASN A 396 -29.64 -3.18 -7.83
N ILE A 397 -28.37 -3.48 -8.09
CA ILE A 397 -27.91 -4.64 -8.87
C ILE A 397 -26.99 -5.57 -8.08
N ARG A 398 -26.97 -5.39 -6.75
CA ARG A 398 -26.09 -6.10 -5.81
C ARG A 398 -26.29 -7.61 -5.77
N THR A 399 -27.51 -8.07 -5.99
CA THR A 399 -27.79 -9.51 -6.10
C THR A 399 -28.25 -9.91 -7.50
N ASP A 400 -28.08 -9.05 -8.50
CA ASP A 400 -28.50 -9.35 -9.87
C ASP A 400 -27.50 -10.32 -10.53
N PRO A 401 -27.90 -11.54 -10.93
CA PRO A 401 -26.98 -12.52 -11.52
C PRO A 401 -26.32 -12.06 -12.83
N SER A 402 -26.95 -11.16 -13.59
CA SER A 402 -26.35 -10.59 -14.80
C SER A 402 -25.24 -9.56 -14.50
N ASN A 403 -25.11 -9.16 -13.23
CA ASN A 403 -23.97 -8.42 -12.69
C ASN A 403 -22.85 -9.36 -12.19
N GLY A 404 -22.94 -10.67 -12.43
CA GLY A 404 -22.01 -11.67 -11.89
C GLY A 404 -21.37 -12.57 -12.93
N ILE A 405 -20.12 -12.95 -12.68
CA ILE A 405 -19.35 -13.90 -13.48
C ILE A 405 -18.70 -14.93 -12.55
N CYS A 406 -18.83 -16.22 -12.84
CA CYS A 406 -18.12 -17.26 -12.11
C CYS A 406 -16.66 -17.28 -12.58
N LEU A 407 -15.73 -16.86 -11.72
CA LEU A 407 -14.30 -16.79 -12.02
C LEU A 407 -13.50 -17.69 -11.09
N SER A 408 -12.31 -18.10 -11.51
CA SER A 408 -11.36 -18.74 -10.60
C SER A 408 -10.64 -17.68 -9.77
N THR A 409 -10.13 -18.03 -8.59
CA THR A 409 -9.46 -17.07 -7.67
C THR A 409 -8.38 -16.22 -8.33
N PHE A 410 -7.62 -16.78 -9.28
CA PHE A 410 -6.61 -16.05 -10.02
C PHE A 410 -7.23 -15.05 -11.01
N VAL A 411 -8.25 -15.49 -11.77
CA VAL A 411 -8.91 -14.66 -12.78
C VAL A 411 -9.71 -13.54 -12.13
N ASP A 412 -10.42 -13.86 -11.04
CA ASP A 412 -11.11 -12.90 -10.18
C ASP A 412 -10.14 -11.84 -9.67
N ARG A 413 -9.00 -12.25 -9.11
CA ARG A 413 -7.98 -11.30 -8.65
C ARG A 413 -7.46 -10.41 -9.78
N ALA A 414 -7.22 -10.98 -10.95
CA ALA A 414 -6.76 -10.21 -12.11
C ALA A 414 -7.82 -9.22 -12.59
N PHE A 415 -9.10 -9.60 -12.57
CA PHE A 415 -10.23 -8.77 -12.95
C PHE A 415 -10.50 -7.64 -11.96
N ASP A 416 -10.46 -7.91 -10.66
CA ASP A 416 -10.71 -6.93 -9.59
C ASP A 416 -9.57 -5.95 -9.38
N ALA A 417 -8.33 -6.39 -9.52
CA ALA A 417 -7.18 -5.48 -9.50
C ALA A 417 -6.99 -4.72 -10.83
N GLY A 418 -7.85 -4.98 -11.82
CA GLY A 418 -7.84 -4.29 -13.11
C GLY A 418 -6.65 -4.64 -14.00
N PHE A 419 -6.07 -5.83 -13.84
CA PHE A 419 -5.11 -6.41 -14.78
C PHE A 419 -5.80 -7.09 -15.96
N LEU A 420 -7.06 -7.50 -15.79
CA LEU A 420 -7.89 -8.16 -16.78
C LEU A 420 -9.19 -7.37 -16.94
N GLU A 421 -9.57 -7.08 -18.17
CA GLU A 421 -10.88 -6.57 -18.54
C GLU A 421 -11.71 -7.69 -19.17
N ILE A 422 -13.02 -7.61 -19.04
CA ILE A 422 -13.97 -8.43 -19.81
C ILE A 422 -14.77 -7.47 -20.66
N ARG A 423 -14.60 -7.57 -21.98
CA ARG A 423 -15.24 -6.67 -22.94
C ARG A 423 -16.70 -7.08 -23.17
N PRO A 424 -17.56 -6.16 -23.65
CA PRO A 424 -18.97 -6.45 -23.96
C PRO A 424 -19.19 -7.57 -24.98
N ASN A 425 -18.18 -7.89 -25.80
CA ASN A 425 -18.19 -9.03 -26.72
C ASN A 425 -17.86 -10.37 -26.03
N ALA A 426 -17.88 -10.42 -24.70
CA ALA A 426 -17.57 -11.59 -23.87
C ALA A 426 -16.15 -12.15 -24.10
N ARG A 427 -15.17 -11.30 -24.40
CA ARG A 427 -13.75 -11.69 -24.44
C ARG A 427 -12.94 -10.96 -23.38
N THR A 428 -11.97 -11.66 -22.81
CA THR A 428 -11.02 -11.07 -21.88
C THR A 428 -9.98 -10.21 -22.61
N SER A 429 -9.41 -9.23 -21.92
CA SER A 429 -8.33 -8.39 -22.44
C SER A 429 -7.40 -8.02 -21.29
N VAL A 430 -6.13 -8.41 -21.37
CA VAL A 430 -5.15 -8.07 -20.34
C VAL A 430 -4.63 -6.64 -20.54
N ARG A 431 -4.55 -5.88 -19.45
CA ARG A 431 -3.93 -4.54 -19.38
C ARG A 431 -2.42 -4.68 -19.22
N TRP A 432 -1.73 -4.99 -20.32
CA TRP A 432 -0.29 -5.30 -20.31
C TRP A 432 0.61 -4.19 -19.78
N ASP A 433 0.16 -2.93 -19.85
CA ASP A 433 0.79 -1.74 -19.25
C ASP A 433 0.88 -1.84 -17.72
N LYS A 434 -0.13 -2.41 -17.06
CA LYS A 434 -0.16 -2.63 -15.60
C LYS A 434 0.75 -3.77 -15.13
N VAL A 435 0.99 -4.78 -15.97
CA VAL A 435 1.74 -6.01 -15.60
C VAL A 435 3.25 -5.75 -15.40
N LYS A 436 3.77 -4.57 -15.80
CA LYS A 436 5.18 -4.14 -15.61
C LYS A 436 6.18 -5.23 -16.07
N SER A 437 7.18 -5.56 -15.25
CA SER A 437 8.29 -6.48 -15.59
C SER A 437 8.23 -7.79 -14.79
N ASP A 438 7.04 -8.28 -14.44
CA ASP A 438 6.86 -9.57 -13.78
C ASP A 438 6.68 -10.70 -14.83
N PRO A 439 7.71 -11.54 -15.08
CA PRO A 439 7.65 -12.55 -16.13
C PRO A 439 6.71 -13.72 -15.79
N ILE A 440 6.56 -14.05 -14.50
CA ILE A 440 5.69 -15.16 -14.05
C ILE A 440 4.24 -14.73 -14.22
N LEU A 441 3.90 -13.55 -13.71
CA LEU A 441 2.56 -13.00 -13.88
C LEU A 441 2.20 -12.84 -15.36
N LYS A 442 3.13 -12.38 -16.20
CA LYS A 442 2.91 -12.34 -17.65
C LYS A 442 2.61 -13.71 -18.24
N ALA A 443 3.34 -14.75 -17.83
CA ALA A 443 3.11 -16.10 -18.33
C ALA A 443 1.72 -16.62 -17.94
N GLU A 444 1.25 -16.34 -16.73
CA GLU A 444 -0.09 -16.73 -16.28
C GLU A 444 -1.19 -15.90 -16.95
N LEU A 445 -1.05 -14.58 -17.03
CA LEU A 445 -2.05 -13.70 -17.67
C LEU A 445 -2.19 -13.97 -19.17
N ARG A 446 -1.12 -14.39 -19.85
CA ARG A 446 -1.17 -14.76 -21.29
C ARG A 446 -2.13 -15.91 -21.55
N LYS A 447 -2.33 -16.81 -20.59
CA LYS A 447 -3.24 -17.96 -20.73
C LYS A 447 -4.71 -17.54 -20.73
N ILE A 448 -5.00 -16.32 -20.25
CA ILE A 448 -6.35 -15.79 -20.09
C ILE A 448 -6.55 -14.48 -20.86
N ASP A 449 -5.64 -14.12 -21.77
CA ASP A 449 -5.80 -12.97 -22.66
C ASP A 449 -6.53 -13.38 -23.94
N ASP A 450 -7.44 -12.52 -24.42
CA ASP A 450 -8.29 -12.77 -25.59
C ASP A 450 -9.07 -14.11 -25.53
N VAL A 451 -9.48 -14.54 -24.35
CA VAL A 451 -10.29 -15.75 -24.16
C VAL A 451 -11.78 -15.40 -24.22
N GLU A 452 -12.55 -16.15 -25.01
CA GLU A 452 -14.02 -16.04 -25.02
C GLU A 452 -14.58 -16.71 -23.76
N LEU A 453 -15.45 -15.98 -23.04
CA LEU A 453 -16.11 -16.50 -21.85
C LEU A 453 -17.07 -17.64 -22.21
N ALA A 454 -17.07 -18.68 -21.39
CA ALA A 454 -18.10 -19.71 -21.43
C ALA A 454 -19.48 -19.09 -21.19
N LYS A 455 -20.46 -19.50 -21.99
CA LYS A 455 -21.83 -18.97 -21.90
C LYS A 455 -22.56 -19.60 -20.71
N PRO A 456 -23.12 -18.80 -19.78
CA PRO A 456 -23.93 -19.35 -18.71
C PRO A 456 -25.27 -19.88 -19.25
N ALA A 457 -25.89 -20.79 -18.51
CA ALA A 457 -27.21 -21.34 -18.83
C ALA A 457 -28.33 -20.29 -18.77
N SER A 458 -28.16 -19.26 -17.94
CA SER A 458 -29.10 -18.16 -17.75
C SER A 458 -28.38 -16.90 -17.25
N SER A 459 -29.03 -15.75 -17.39
CA SER A 459 -28.54 -14.43 -16.94
C SER A 459 -27.09 -14.14 -17.40
N PRO A 460 -26.83 -14.05 -18.72
CA PRO A 460 -25.52 -13.70 -19.22
C PRO A 460 -25.06 -12.33 -18.68
N PRO A 461 -23.74 -12.10 -18.58
CA PRO A 461 -23.18 -10.81 -18.22
C PRO A 461 -23.78 -9.68 -19.06
N ASP A 462 -24.35 -8.68 -18.40
CA ASP A 462 -24.97 -7.55 -19.11
C ASP A 462 -23.87 -6.70 -19.79
N PRO A 463 -23.91 -6.54 -21.13
CA PRO A 463 -22.96 -5.71 -21.86
C PRO A 463 -22.88 -4.26 -21.35
N ALA A 464 -24.00 -3.69 -20.87
CA ALA A 464 -24.03 -2.34 -20.33
C ALA A 464 -23.27 -2.26 -18.99
N LYS A 465 -23.34 -3.30 -18.15
CA LYS A 465 -22.57 -3.37 -16.89
C LYS A 465 -21.09 -3.56 -17.15
N LEU A 466 -20.72 -4.35 -18.16
CA LEU A 466 -19.33 -4.51 -18.60
C LEU A 466 -18.76 -3.19 -19.11
N ASN A 467 -19.50 -2.45 -19.94
CA ASN A 467 -19.12 -1.10 -20.37
C ASN A 467 -18.99 -0.15 -19.18
N ARG A 468 -19.98 -0.14 -18.27
CA ARG A 468 -19.94 0.68 -17.06
C ARG A 468 -18.69 0.39 -16.22
N ARG A 469 -18.28 -0.88 -16.07
CA ARG A 469 -17.02 -1.24 -15.39
C ARG A 469 -15.79 -0.62 -16.09
N ILE A 470 -15.75 -0.64 -17.41
CA ILE A 470 -14.67 -0.04 -18.21
C ILE A 470 -14.67 1.49 -18.07
N GLU A 471 -15.83 2.14 -18.10
CA GLU A 471 -15.98 3.60 -17.91
C GLU A 471 -15.57 4.03 -16.50
N LEU A 472 -15.84 3.18 -15.52
CA LEU A 472 -15.31 3.32 -14.17
C LEU A 472 -13.77 3.21 -14.16
N GLY A 473 -13.13 2.60 -15.15
CA GLY A 473 -11.68 2.50 -15.26
C GLY A 473 -11.09 1.40 -14.39
N TYR A 474 -11.88 0.35 -14.13
CA TYR A 474 -11.35 -0.91 -13.62
C TYR A 474 -10.40 -1.53 -14.64
#